data_AF-A0A964FRH7-F1
#
_entry.id   AF-A0A964FRH7-F1
#
_cell.length_a   1.000
_cell.length_b   1.000
_cell.length_c   1.000
_cell.angle_alpha   90.00
_cell.angle_beta   90.00
_cell.angle_gamma   90.00
#
_symmetry.space_group_name_H-M   'P 1'
#
loop_
_entity.id
_entity.type
_entity.pdbx_description
1 polymer ?
#
loop_
_entity_poly.entity_id
_entity_poly.type
_entity_poly.pdbx_seq_one_letter_code
_entity_poly.pdbx_strand_id
1 'polypeptide(L)'
;MQRIFEAILKGNLLEWANEVPKQGDRPVKVYVTLQEERSTLSAEFRRQRIVEILEKIAASNVFAEISDPVEWQRELRQDRPLPGRDE
;
A
#
# COMPACT_ATOMS: atom_id res chain seq x y z
N MET A 1 -1.68 32.88 12.45
CA MET A 1 -2.14 32.01 11.35
C MET A 1 -0.93 31.32 10.75
N GLN A 2 -0.94 29.99 10.64
CA GLN A 2 0.11 29.22 9.97
C GLN A 2 -0.28 29.08 8.49
N ARG A 3 0.68 29.25 7.58
CA ARG A 3 0.52 28.98 6.15
C ARG A 3 1.58 27.99 5.74
N ILE A 4 1.22 27.02 4.91
CA ILE A 4 2.10 25.98 4.42
C ILE A 4 2.45 26.35 2.98
N PHE A 5 3.75 26.38 2.68
CA PHE A 5 4.27 26.65 1.35
C PHE A 5 5.11 25.47 0.93
N GLU A 6 5.02 25.10 -0.34
CA GLU A 6 5.79 24.00 -0.91
C GLU A 6 7.12 24.51 -1.43
N ALA A 7 8.20 23.84 -1.02
CA ALA A 7 9.55 24.18 -1.41
C ALA A 7 10.39 22.92 -1.60
N ILE A 8 11.39 23.02 -2.47
CA ILE A 8 12.42 22.03 -2.70
C ILE A 8 13.64 22.44 -1.87
N LEU A 9 14.12 21.55 -1.00
CA LEU A 9 15.35 21.76 -0.24
C LEU A 9 16.55 21.28 -1.06
N LYS A 10 17.41 22.20 -1.52
CA LYS A 10 18.68 21.91 -2.20
C LYS A 10 19.85 22.23 -1.28
N GLY A 11 20.41 21.20 -0.66
CA GLY A 11 21.45 21.37 0.36
C GLY A 11 20.90 22.11 1.58
N ASN A 12 21.22 23.40 1.70
CA ASN A 12 20.75 24.30 2.76
C ASN A 12 19.83 25.41 2.26
N LEU A 13 19.46 25.42 0.97
CA LEU A 13 18.60 26.43 0.37
C LEU A 13 17.20 25.87 0.08
N LEU A 14 16.16 26.58 0.51
CA LEU A 14 14.77 26.28 0.13
C LEU A 14 14.40 27.09 -1.12
N GLU A 15 14.03 26.41 -2.19
CA GLU A 15 13.48 27.00 -3.42
C GLU A 15 11.97 26.76 -3.47
N TRP A 16 11.15 27.80 -3.60
CA TRP A 16 9.69 27.66 -3.66
C TRP A 16 9.27 26.95 -4.94
N ALA A 17 8.48 25.88 -4.82
CA ALA A 17 8.00 25.11 -5.96
C ALA A 17 6.77 25.75 -6.61
N ASN A 18 5.94 26.41 -5.79
CA ASN A 18 4.67 26.99 -6.18
C ASN A 18 4.60 28.47 -5.78
N GLU A 19 3.84 28.80 -4.74
CA GLU A 19 3.65 30.19 -4.31
C GLU A 19 4.82 30.68 -3.45
N VAL A 20 5.34 31.86 -3.79
CA VAL A 20 6.37 32.54 -3.00
C VAL A 20 5.69 33.31 -1.86
N PRO A 21 6.08 33.09 -0.59
CA PRO A 21 5.55 33.87 0.52
C PRO A 21 5.84 35.36 0.34
N LYS A 22 4.79 36.20 0.32
CA LYS A 22 4.91 37.66 0.34
C LYS A 22 5.23 38.19 1.74
N GLN A 23 6.28 37.67 2.36
CA GLN A 23 6.90 38.32 3.50
C GLN A 23 7.86 39.36 2.95
N GLY A 24 7.74 40.61 3.40
CA GLY A 24 8.70 41.65 3.03
C GLY A 24 10.11 41.30 3.51
N ASP A 25 11.01 42.29 3.52
CA ASP A 25 12.44 42.05 3.74
C ASP A 25 12.85 41.72 5.19
N ARG A 26 11.91 41.23 6.02
CA ARG A 26 12.15 40.88 7.42
C ARG A 26 12.46 39.40 7.54
N PRO A 27 13.52 39.02 8.29
CA PRO A 27 13.79 37.61 8.57
C PRO A 27 12.64 36.97 9.34
N VAL A 28 12.19 35.79 8.90
CA VAL A 28 11.12 35.03 9.55
C VAL A 28 11.59 33.62 9.88
N LYS A 29 11.30 33.17 11.11
CA LYS A 29 11.55 31.78 11.51
C LYS A 29 10.52 30.86 10.87
N VAL A 30 10.99 29.78 10.24
CA VAL A 30 10.15 28.77 9.60
C VAL A 30 10.42 27.40 10.20
N TYR A 31 9.41 26.55 10.22
CA TYR A 31 9.55 25.12 10.51
C TYR A 31 9.54 24.36 9.18
N VAL A 32 10.51 23.48 8.98
CA VAL A 32 10.62 22.68 7.75
C VAL A 32 10.25 21.24 8.09
N THR A 33 9.28 20.71 7.34
CA THR A 33 8.92 19.30 7.38
C THR A 33 9.34 18.67 6.08
N LEU A 34 10.23 17.67 6.13
CA LEU A 34 10.69 16.96 4.95
C LEU A 34 9.64 15.91 4.57
N GLN A 35 9.17 15.98 3.32
CA GLN A 35 8.33 14.94 2.77
C GLN A 35 9.24 13.88 2.15
N GLU A 36 9.46 12.78 2.86
CA GLU A 36 10.10 11.62 2.27
C GLU A 36 9.19 11.08 1.16
N GLU A 37 9.68 11.06 -0.07
CA GLU A 37 9.10 10.19 -1.08
C GLU A 37 9.24 8.77 -0.53
N ARG A 38 8.13 8.23 0.00
CA ARG A 38 8.02 6.78 0.14
C ARG A 38 8.17 6.25 -1.27
N SER A 39 9.37 5.78 -1.59
CA SER A 39 9.70 5.18 -2.87
C SER A 39 8.64 4.12 -3.12
N THR A 40 7.64 4.46 -3.93
CA THR A 40 6.67 3.48 -4.36
C THR A 40 7.47 2.60 -5.29
N LEU A 41 7.77 1.38 -4.81
CA LEU A 41 8.37 0.36 -5.65
C LEU A 41 7.63 0.39 -6.99
N SER A 42 8.39 0.39 -8.08
CA SER A 42 7.82 0.49 -9.41
C SER A 42 6.68 -0.54 -9.52
N ALA A 43 5.60 -0.18 -10.22
CA ALA A 43 4.46 -1.07 -10.35
C ALA A 43 4.88 -2.46 -10.87
N GLU A 44 5.93 -2.49 -11.70
CA GLU A 44 6.56 -3.72 -12.19
C GLU A 44 7.25 -4.54 -11.10
N PHE A 45 8.09 -3.92 -10.26
CA PHE A 45 8.73 -4.62 -9.15
C PHE A 45 7.69 -5.19 -8.17
N ARG A 46 6.62 -4.44 -7.89
CA ARG A 46 5.52 -4.93 -7.04
C ARG A 46 4.81 -6.12 -7.65
N ARG A 47 4.51 -6.09 -8.95
CA ARG A 47 3.88 -7.22 -9.65
C ARG A 47 4.76 -8.46 -9.60
N GLN A 48 6.04 -8.32 -9.92
CA GLN A 48 7.00 -9.42 -9.86
C GLN A 48 7.05 -10.04 -8.45
N ARG A 49 7.11 -9.18 -7.42
CA ARG A 49 7.17 -9.64 -6.04
C ARG A 49 5.90 -10.36 -5.60
N ILE A 50 4.73 -9.92 -6.07
CA ILE A 50 3.45 -10.60 -5.79
C ILE A 50 3.44 -12.00 -6.41
N VAL A 51 3.85 -12.14 -7.66
CA VAL A 51 3.91 -13.44 -8.36
C VAL A 51 4.80 -14.41 -7.58
N GLU A 52 6.02 -14.00 -7.22
CA GLU A 52 6.95 -14.83 -6.45
C GLU A 52 6.37 -15.30 -5.10
N ILE A 53 5.62 -14.44 -4.42
CA ILE A 53 4.99 -14.78 -3.14
C ILE A 53 3.86 -15.78 -3.36
N LEU A 54 3.03 -15.58 -4.38
CA LEU A 54 1.93 -16.50 -4.71
C LEU A 54 2.46 -17.89 -5.10
N GLU A 55 3.54 -17.95 -5.88
CA GLU A 55 4.21 -19.23 -6.22
C GLU A 55 4.71 -19.95 -4.97
N LYS A 56 5.32 -19.24 -4.02
CA LYS A 56 5.76 -19.82 -2.75
C LYS A 56 4.60 -20.35 -1.91
N ILE A 57 3.47 -19.63 -1.88
CA ILE A 57 2.27 -20.07 -1.17
C ILE A 57 1.64 -21.29 -1.85
N ALA A 58 1.63 -21.35 -3.18
CA ALA A 58 1.15 -22.53 -3.89
C ALA A 58 2.05 -23.74 -3.63
N ALA A 59 3.37 -23.54 -3.66
CA ALA A 59 4.36 -24.60 -3.44
C ALA A 59 4.39 -25.12 -1.99
N SER A 60 3.99 -24.31 -1.00
CA SER A 60 3.99 -24.74 0.40
C SER A 60 2.89 -25.75 0.72
N ASN A 61 1.94 -25.99 -0.19
CA ASN A 61 0.92 -27.03 -0.10
C ASN A 61 0.24 -27.10 1.29
N VAL A 62 -0.06 -25.93 1.86
CA VAL A 62 -0.51 -25.77 3.27
C VAL A 62 -1.80 -26.53 3.57
N PHE A 63 -2.58 -26.82 2.53
CA PHE A 63 -3.87 -27.49 2.63
C PHE A 63 -3.82 -28.96 2.22
N ALA A 64 -2.62 -29.57 2.16
CA ALA A 64 -2.44 -30.97 1.77
C ALA A 64 -3.26 -31.97 2.60
N GLU A 65 -3.56 -31.63 3.85
CA GLU A 65 -4.34 -32.47 4.77
C GLU A 65 -5.85 -32.44 4.46
N ILE A 66 -6.33 -31.46 3.68
CA ILE A 66 -7.73 -31.37 3.26
C ILE A 66 -7.92 -32.33 2.08
N SER A 67 -8.50 -33.50 2.38
CA SER A 67 -8.69 -34.58 1.39
C SER A 67 -9.77 -34.25 0.35
N ASP A 68 -10.86 -33.61 0.77
CA ASP A 68 -11.91 -33.07 -0.11
C ASP A 68 -12.19 -31.61 0.26
N PRO A 69 -11.67 -30.63 -0.50
CA PRO A 69 -11.89 -29.21 -0.25
C PRO A 69 -13.37 -28.79 -0.32
N VAL A 70 -14.19 -29.50 -1.11
CA VAL A 70 -15.61 -29.18 -1.29
C VAL A 70 -16.40 -29.63 -0.07
N GLU A 71 -16.19 -30.85 0.41
CA GLU A 71 -16.81 -31.32 1.65
C GLU A 71 -16.34 -30.51 2.86
N TRP A 72 -15.02 -30.25 2.98
CA TRP A 72 -14.49 -29.38 4.03
C TRP A 72 -15.15 -27.99 4.04
N GLN A 73 -15.39 -27.40 2.87
CA GLN A 73 -16.07 -26.12 2.76
C GLN A 73 -17.54 -26.22 3.20
N ARG A 74 -18.25 -27.30 2.81
CA ARG A 74 -19.65 -27.52 3.18
C ARG A 74 -19.83 -27.68 4.68
N GLU A 75 -18.95 -28.45 5.32
CA GLU A 75 -18.90 -28.64 6.78
C GLU A 75 -18.65 -27.30 7.48
N LEU A 76 -17.63 -26.55 7.04
CA LEU A 76 -17.25 -25.28 7.67
C LEU A 76 -18.34 -24.21 7.51
N ARG A 77 -18.98 -24.12 6.35
CA ARG A 77 -20.03 -23.13 6.07
C ARG A 77 -21.42 -23.53 6.56
N GLN A 78 -21.60 -24.79 6.94
CA GLN A 78 -22.91 -25.38 7.20
C GLN A 78 -23.87 -25.09 6.03
N ASP A 79 -23.39 -25.35 4.81
CA ASP A 79 -24.17 -25.08 3.60
C ASP A 79 -25.53 -25.78 3.70
N ARG A 80 -26.62 -25.02 3.50
CA ARG A 80 -27.96 -25.63 3.49
C ARG A 80 -28.09 -26.53 2.27
N PRO A 81 -28.80 -27.67 2.39
CA PRO A 81 -29.10 -28.50 1.25
C PRO A 81 -29.86 -27.68 0.22
N LEU A 82 -29.39 -27.72 -1.03
CA LEU A 82 -30.09 -27.12 -2.15
C LEU A 82 -31.17 -28.10 -2.62
N PRO A 83 -32.42 -27.64 -2.86
CA PRO A 83 -33.47 -28.52 -3.37
C PRO A 83 -33.06 -29.12 -4.72
N GLY A 84 -33.10 -30.46 -4.83
CA GLY A 84 -32.79 -31.21 -6.05
C GLY A 84 -31.31 -31.52 -6.31
N ARG A 85 -30.40 -31.36 -5.32
CA ARG A 85 -28.97 -31.68 -5.49
C ARG A 85 -28.56 -33.09 -5.04
N ASP A 86 -29.35 -33.71 -4.15
CA ASP A 86 -29.06 -35.01 -3.56
C ASP A 86 -30.13 -36.08 -3.92
N GLU A 87 -30.85 -35.87 -5.05
CA GLU A 87 -31.72 -36.88 -5.69
C GLU A 87 -31.00 -37.59 -6.84
#